data_AF-A0A1Q2CW80-F1
#
_entry.id   AF-A0A1Q2CW80-F1
#
_cell.length_a   1.000
_cell.length_b   1.000
_cell.length_c   1.000
_cell.angle_alpha   90.00
_cell.angle_beta   90.00
_cell.angle_gamma   90.00
#
_symmetry.space_group_name_H-M   'P 1'
#
loop_
_entity.id
_entity.type
_entity.pdbx_description
1 polymer ?
#
loop_
_entity_poly.entity_id
_entity_poly.type
_entity_poly.pdbx_seq_one_letter_code
_entity_poly.pdbx_strand_id
1 'polypeptide(L)'
;MRTPPRGRSTAQLLADFGHDLPTKPEPERPGKEPYLFHASPRRGQRRPGRGWNPARTPVVQYRMTSDQAAAWWPFIANPPLPPTGAQIGIDELSGGSFYADPLGWVLDDTVPVTNPNVITFGKPGGGKSTNTKNFATLMMDFGYKVFVLGDPKDEYEPLCRAFGVQPFAVGPGMSARINPLDFGPLGDGWDTLDRVEAQRRAGIIFRRWLTLIRGLVGSQFVGEQRVPFGPTDARVVEAALAQLTGYVDGHHTLHVTTIPALWQLLANPTEQLVTECRYGGIVKSCG
;
A
#
# COMPACT_ATOMS: atom_id res chain seq x y z
N MET A 1 30.00 4.41 -36.77
CA MET A 1 29.63 3.51 -35.66
C MET A 1 28.67 2.49 -36.25
N ARG A 2 29.12 1.25 -36.50
CA ARG A 2 28.22 0.21 -37.05
C ARG A 2 27.27 -0.20 -35.93
N THR A 3 25.98 0.00 -36.13
CA THR A 3 24.92 -0.53 -35.25
C THR A 3 25.14 -2.04 -35.13
N PRO A 4 25.19 -2.63 -33.91
CA PRO A 4 25.29 -4.07 -33.80
C PRO A 4 24.07 -4.68 -34.50
N PRO A 5 24.23 -5.81 -35.22
CA PRO A 5 23.10 -6.45 -35.88
C PRO A 5 22.07 -6.82 -34.79
N ARG A 6 20.84 -6.30 -34.95
CA ARG A 6 19.71 -6.73 -34.12
C ARG A 6 19.56 -8.25 -34.30
N GLY A 7 19.51 -8.99 -33.19
CA GLY A 7 19.20 -10.42 -33.23
C GLY A 7 17.84 -10.65 -33.88
N ARG A 8 17.69 -11.80 -34.56
CA ARG A 8 16.42 -12.19 -35.18
C ARG A 8 15.34 -12.38 -34.11
N SER A 9 14.13 -11.94 -34.39
CA SER A 9 12.99 -12.21 -33.51
C SER A 9 12.58 -13.68 -33.60
N THR A 10 11.87 -14.17 -32.59
CA THR A 10 11.37 -15.55 -32.55
C THR A 10 10.46 -15.86 -33.73
N ALA A 11 9.66 -14.87 -34.18
CA ALA A 11 8.82 -15.00 -35.37
C ALA A 11 9.65 -15.16 -36.65
N GLN A 12 10.76 -14.42 -36.79
CA GLN A 12 11.67 -14.56 -37.93
C GLN A 12 12.38 -15.92 -37.94
N LEU A 13 12.75 -16.43 -36.77
CA LEU A 13 13.34 -17.76 -36.62
C LEU A 13 12.35 -18.88 -37.00
N LEU A 14 11.08 -18.74 -36.65
CA LEU A 14 10.07 -19.77 -36.91
C LEU A 14 9.56 -19.74 -38.37
N ALA A 15 9.56 -18.56 -39.00
CA ALA A 15 9.29 -18.41 -40.43
C ALA A 15 10.32 -19.15 -41.30
N ASP A 16 11.60 -19.19 -40.89
CA ASP A 16 12.65 -19.97 -41.56
C ASP A 16 12.32 -21.48 -41.60
N PHE A 17 11.44 -21.97 -40.71
CA PHE A 17 10.94 -23.34 -40.65
C PHE A 17 9.50 -23.51 -41.17
N GLY A 18 8.96 -22.51 -41.87
CA GLY A 18 7.63 -22.58 -42.49
C GLY A 18 6.45 -22.37 -41.54
N HIS A 19 6.70 -21.87 -40.32
CA HIS A 19 5.64 -21.52 -39.38
C HIS A 19 5.31 -20.03 -39.47
N ASP A 20 4.07 -19.73 -39.86
CA ASP A 20 3.53 -18.37 -39.80
C ASP A 20 2.77 -18.17 -38.48
N LEU A 21 3.27 -17.28 -37.62
CA LEU A 21 2.63 -16.96 -36.35
C LEU A 21 1.87 -15.64 -36.51
N PRO A 22 0.59 -15.57 -36.13
CA PRO A 22 -0.14 -14.31 -36.12
C PRO A 22 0.47 -13.36 -35.08
N THR A 23 1.35 -12.46 -35.54
CA THR A 23 1.96 -11.43 -34.70
C THR A 23 1.07 -10.19 -34.66
N LYS A 24 0.73 -9.72 -33.46
CA LYS A 24 0.22 -8.37 -33.28
C LYS A 24 1.32 -7.38 -33.68
N PRO A 25 1.02 -6.30 -34.44
CA PRO A 25 2.01 -5.28 -34.75
C PRO A 25 2.57 -4.74 -33.43
N GLU A 26 3.90 -4.80 -33.28
CA GLU A 26 4.56 -4.30 -32.08
C GLU A 26 4.30 -2.79 -32.01
N PRO A 27 3.72 -2.28 -30.92
CA PRO A 27 3.45 -0.85 -30.79
C PRO A 27 4.76 -0.09 -30.95
N GLU A 28 4.73 0.96 -31.76
CA GLU A 28 5.88 1.82 -32.00
C GLU A 28 6.35 2.38 -30.66
N ARG A 29 7.48 1.85 -30.15
CA ARG A 29 8.03 2.35 -28.90
C ARG A 29 8.47 3.79 -29.15
N PRO A 30 7.97 4.77 -28.39
CA PRO A 30 8.45 6.14 -28.53
C PRO A 30 9.97 6.14 -28.41
N GLY A 31 10.62 6.84 -29.34
CA GLY A 31 12.08 6.97 -29.33
C GLY A 31 12.52 7.45 -27.96
N LYS A 32 13.49 6.75 -27.36
CA LYS A 32 14.07 7.18 -26.08
C LYS A 32 14.59 8.60 -26.27
N GLU A 33 14.15 9.51 -25.40
CA GLU A 33 14.74 10.86 -25.34
C GLU A 33 16.26 10.72 -25.23
N PRO A 34 17.02 11.54 -25.97
CA PRO A 34 18.47 11.48 -25.93
C PRO A 34 18.92 11.70 -24.49
N TYR A 35 19.67 10.73 -23.96
CA TYR A 35 20.26 10.88 -22.64
C TYR A 35 21.07 12.18 -22.60
N LEU A 36 20.78 13.04 -21.62
CA LEU A 36 21.50 14.30 -21.38
C LEU A 36 23.02 14.07 -21.21
N PHE A 37 23.41 12.86 -20.80
CA PHE A 37 24.80 12.46 -20.65
C PHE A 37 25.15 11.32 -21.60
N HIS A 38 26.07 11.59 -22.52
CA HIS A 38 26.68 10.55 -23.35
C HIS A 38 27.89 9.97 -22.62
N ALA A 39 27.82 8.69 -22.27
CA ALA A 39 28.97 7.98 -21.72
C ALA A 39 30.15 8.09 -22.71
N SER A 40 31.26 8.67 -22.25
CA SER A 40 32.48 8.71 -23.06
C SER A 40 33.06 7.29 -23.16
N PRO A 41 33.55 6.88 -24.35
CA PRO A 41 34.20 5.58 -24.47
C PRO A 41 35.38 5.48 -23.50
N ARG A 42 35.64 4.30 -22.93
CA ARG A 42 36.76 4.08 -21.97
C ARG A 42 38.14 4.49 -22.50
N ARG A 43 38.29 4.67 -23.81
CA ARG A 43 39.53 5.10 -24.47
C ARG A 43 39.49 6.57 -24.92
N GLY A 44 38.49 7.36 -24.51
CA GLY A 44 38.22 8.68 -25.04
C GLY A 44 37.60 8.65 -26.44
N GLN A 45 37.26 9.83 -26.99
CA GLN A 45 36.77 9.96 -28.37
C GLN A 45 37.95 10.16 -29.31
N ARG A 46 38.07 9.35 -30.38
CA ARG A 46 39.15 9.41 -31.38
C ARG A 46 39.09 10.69 -32.23
N ARG A 47 39.42 11.82 -31.61
CA ARG A 47 39.47 13.17 -32.19
C ARG A 47 40.62 13.95 -31.54
N PRO A 48 41.27 14.88 -32.26
CA PRO A 48 42.28 15.77 -31.68
C PRO A 48 41.75 16.49 -30.43
N GLY A 49 42.56 16.57 -29.37
CA GLY A 49 42.24 17.29 -28.13
C GLY A 49 41.18 16.64 -27.22
N ARG A 50 40.77 15.39 -27.46
CA ARG A 50 39.70 14.69 -26.69
C ARG A 50 40.19 13.50 -25.85
N GLY A 51 41.48 13.46 -25.52
CA GLY A 51 42.06 12.48 -24.60
C GLY A 51 41.99 11.02 -25.09
N TRP A 52 42.00 10.79 -26.40
CA TRP A 52 41.96 9.43 -26.94
C TRP A 52 43.28 8.69 -26.76
N ASN A 53 43.23 7.46 -26.22
CA ASN A 53 44.41 6.61 -26.06
C ASN A 53 44.25 5.27 -26.81
N PRO A 54 45.16 4.93 -27.76
CA PRO A 54 45.13 3.66 -28.48
C PRO A 54 45.42 2.44 -27.59
N ALA A 55 46.16 2.61 -26.49
CA ALA A 55 46.50 1.54 -25.55
C ALA A 55 45.82 1.79 -24.19
N ARG A 56 45.45 0.73 -23.48
CA ARG A 56 45.17 0.87 -22.05
C ARG A 56 46.52 0.93 -21.35
N THR A 57 46.81 2.00 -20.64
CA THR A 57 47.93 2.00 -19.70
C THR A 57 47.69 0.86 -18.71
N PRO A 58 48.61 -0.11 -18.55
CA PRO A 58 48.51 -1.08 -17.48
C PRO A 58 48.67 -0.33 -16.17
N VAL A 59 47.54 0.06 -15.57
CA VAL A 59 47.54 0.65 -14.24
C VAL A 59 47.73 -0.50 -13.27
N VAL A 60 48.86 -0.52 -12.57
CA VAL A 60 49.05 -1.43 -11.45
C VAL A 60 48.04 -1.03 -10.38
N GLN A 61 47.09 -1.92 -10.10
CA GLN A 61 46.08 -1.69 -9.08
C GLN A 61 46.66 -2.08 -7.72
N TYR A 62 46.98 -1.10 -6.90
CA TYR A 62 47.31 -1.30 -5.49
C TYR A 62 46.03 -1.20 -4.68
N ARG A 63 45.73 -2.22 -3.85
CA ARG A 63 44.61 -2.22 -2.92
C ARG A 63 45.16 -2.02 -1.51
N MET A 64 44.65 -1.02 -0.81
CA MET A 64 45.08 -0.65 0.54
C MET A 64 43.83 -0.27 1.32
N THR A 65 43.79 -0.52 2.64
CA THR A 65 42.68 -0.07 3.47
C THR A 65 42.76 1.45 3.64
N SER A 66 41.62 2.12 3.81
CA SER A 66 41.55 3.57 4.09
C SER A 66 42.38 3.98 5.30
N ASP A 67 42.60 3.05 6.23
CA ASP A 67 43.36 3.28 7.47
C ASP A 67 44.87 3.40 7.23
N GLN A 68 45.38 2.81 6.14
CA GLN A 68 46.83 2.75 5.88
C GLN A 68 47.29 3.77 4.82
N ALA A 69 46.42 4.25 3.93
CA ALA A 69 46.76 5.26 2.92
C ALA A 69 46.07 6.58 3.24
N ALA A 70 46.78 7.67 3.53
CA ALA A 70 46.12 8.97 3.65
C ALA A 70 45.75 9.50 2.25
N ALA A 71 44.51 9.28 1.81
CA ALA A 71 43.97 9.92 0.62
C ALA A 71 42.73 10.75 0.99
N TRP A 72 42.22 11.52 0.03
CA TRP A 72 40.94 12.20 0.17
C TRP A 72 39.91 11.44 -0.68
N TRP A 73 38.84 10.96 -0.06
CA TRP A 73 37.75 10.22 -0.71
C TRP A 73 36.45 11.01 -0.66
N PRO A 74 36.25 11.97 -1.59
CA PRO A 74 35.07 12.85 -1.56
C PRO A 74 33.74 12.15 -1.91
N PHE A 75 33.73 10.83 -2.14
CA PHE A 75 32.56 10.06 -2.55
C PHE A 75 32.39 8.76 -1.74
N ILE A 76 32.55 8.84 -0.43
CA ILE A 76 32.19 7.73 0.47
C ILE A 76 30.68 7.76 0.68
N ALA A 77 30.00 6.70 0.25
CA ALA A 77 28.61 6.50 0.59
C ALA A 77 28.48 6.07 2.05
N ASN A 78 27.33 6.38 2.66
CA ASN A 78 26.99 5.84 3.96
C ASN A 78 27.00 4.30 3.90
N PRO A 79 27.34 3.62 5.02
CA PRO A 79 27.17 2.18 5.09
C PRO A 79 25.71 1.80 4.78
N PRO A 80 25.47 0.61 4.20
CA PRO A 80 24.12 0.11 3.98
C PRO A 80 23.39 -0.02 5.33
N LEU A 81 22.06 -0.10 5.26
CA LEU A 81 21.23 -0.36 6.44
C LEU A 81 21.69 -1.65 7.16
N PRO A 82 21.50 -1.73 8.49
CA PRO A 82 21.79 -2.93 9.26
C PRO A 82 21.20 -4.18 8.59
N PRO A 83 21.88 -5.34 8.69
CA PRO A 83 21.43 -6.58 8.06
C PRO A 83 20.28 -7.23 8.85
N THR A 84 19.19 -6.50 9.01
CA THR A 84 17.97 -6.92 9.71
C THR A 84 16.86 -7.18 8.70
N GLY A 85 16.12 -8.29 8.88
CA GLY A 85 15.08 -8.73 7.97
C GLY A 85 15.61 -9.30 6.65
N ALA A 86 14.78 -9.23 5.61
CA ALA A 86 15.08 -9.85 4.34
C ALA A 86 16.03 -8.99 3.48
N GLN A 87 16.97 -9.63 2.79
CA GLN A 87 17.71 -8.96 1.71
C GLN A 87 16.79 -8.79 0.50
N ILE A 88 16.58 -7.55 0.07
CA ILE A 88 15.67 -7.21 -1.04
C ILE A 88 16.42 -6.74 -2.28
N GLY A 89 17.65 -6.28 -2.11
CA GLY A 89 18.47 -5.88 -3.23
C GLY A 89 19.85 -5.40 -2.83
N ILE A 90 20.35 -4.46 -3.62
CA ILE A 90 21.63 -3.80 -3.44
C ILE A 90 21.34 -2.31 -3.26
N ASP A 91 21.94 -1.71 -2.23
CA ASP A 91 21.89 -0.28 -2.00
C ASP A 91 22.69 0.44 -3.10
N GLU A 92 22.06 1.35 -3.81
CA GLU A 92 22.63 1.98 -5.01
C GLU A 92 23.85 2.86 -4.70
N LEU A 93 23.90 3.48 -3.51
CA LEU A 93 24.95 4.40 -3.13
C LEU A 93 26.19 3.67 -2.60
N SER A 94 25.98 2.74 -1.67
CA SER A 94 27.06 1.99 -1.01
C SER A 94 27.52 0.76 -1.81
N GLY A 95 26.68 0.24 -2.70
CA GLY A 95 26.90 -1.05 -3.37
C GLY A 95 26.79 -2.26 -2.42
N GLY A 96 26.42 -2.03 -1.16
CA GLY A 96 26.19 -3.06 -0.16
C GLY A 96 24.83 -3.75 -0.32
N SER A 97 24.59 -4.79 0.45
CA SER A 97 23.29 -5.47 0.46
C SER A 97 22.24 -4.58 1.13
N PHE A 98 21.08 -4.43 0.51
CA PHE A 98 19.94 -3.73 1.08
C PHE A 98 19.01 -4.73 1.78
N TYR A 99 18.96 -4.65 3.11
CA TYR A 99 18.06 -5.41 3.96
C TYR A 99 16.88 -4.55 4.38
N ALA A 100 15.68 -5.09 4.31
CA ALA A 100 14.48 -4.39 4.73
C ALA A 100 13.85 -5.03 5.96
N ASP A 101 13.70 -4.22 7.01
CA ASP A 101 13.00 -4.58 8.22
C ASP A 101 12.40 -3.31 8.85
N PRO A 102 11.21 -2.87 8.42
CA PRO A 102 10.67 -1.59 8.88
C PRO A 102 10.43 -1.53 10.38
N LEU A 103 10.10 -2.65 11.04
CA LEU A 103 10.02 -2.71 12.49
C LEU A 103 11.42 -2.68 13.11
N GLY A 104 12.36 -3.47 12.59
CA GLY A 104 13.75 -3.48 13.06
C GLY A 104 14.41 -2.11 12.97
N TRP A 105 14.17 -1.37 11.88
CA TRP A 105 14.70 -0.02 11.70
C TRP A 105 14.19 0.98 12.74
N VAL A 106 12.93 0.84 13.19
CA VAL A 106 12.36 1.72 14.23
C VAL A 106 12.88 1.37 15.63
N LEU A 107 13.27 0.11 15.85
CA LEU A 107 13.82 -0.36 17.12
C LEU A 107 15.32 -0.11 17.24
N ASP A 108 16.00 0.27 16.15
CA ASP A 108 17.43 0.56 16.12
C ASP A 108 17.66 2.07 16.20
N ASP A 109 18.17 2.54 17.34
CA ASP A 109 18.48 3.95 17.58
C ASP A 109 19.52 4.54 16.60
N THR A 110 20.25 3.70 15.86
CA THR A 110 21.20 4.13 14.82
C THR A 110 20.52 4.46 13.50
N VAL A 111 19.26 4.06 13.29
CA VAL A 111 18.50 4.33 12.07
C VAL A 111 17.48 5.45 12.33
N PRO A 112 17.52 6.58 11.61
CA PRO A 112 16.69 7.75 11.90
C PRO A 112 15.26 7.62 11.33
N VAL A 113 14.54 6.55 11.69
CA VAL A 113 13.11 6.37 11.35
C VAL A 113 12.29 6.10 12.60
N THR A 114 11.15 6.78 12.69
CA THR A 114 10.24 6.71 13.86
C THR A 114 8.97 5.92 13.58
N ASN A 115 8.77 5.48 12.35
CA ASN A 115 7.55 4.79 11.93
C ASN A 115 7.88 3.71 10.88
N PRO A 116 7.30 2.49 11.00
CA PRO A 116 7.59 1.38 10.10
C PRO A 116 6.86 1.46 8.74
N ASN A 117 6.17 2.56 8.45
CA ASN A 117 5.47 2.75 7.19
C ASN A 117 6.45 2.86 6.01
N VAL A 118 6.28 2.00 5.01
CA VAL A 118 7.06 2.01 3.76
C VAL A 118 6.17 2.48 2.61
N ILE A 119 6.70 3.38 1.79
CA ILE A 119 6.04 3.85 0.56
C ILE A 119 6.93 3.51 -0.64
N THR A 120 6.38 2.72 -1.57
CA THR A 120 7.09 2.32 -2.80
C THR A 120 6.59 3.10 -4.01
N PHE A 121 7.46 3.88 -4.62
CA PHE A 121 7.17 4.61 -5.86
C PHE A 121 7.80 3.91 -7.07
N GLY A 122 7.12 4.00 -8.22
CA GLY A 122 7.65 3.47 -9.47
C GLY A 122 6.76 3.81 -10.66
N LYS A 123 7.38 4.06 -11.82
CA LYS A 123 6.66 4.24 -13.08
C LYS A 123 5.91 2.94 -13.43
N PRO A 124 4.77 3.00 -14.15
CA PRO A 124 4.15 1.82 -14.72
C PRO A 124 5.17 0.98 -15.52
N GLY A 125 5.20 -0.34 -15.27
CA GLY A 125 6.21 -1.24 -15.85
C GLY A 125 7.59 -1.22 -15.16
N GLY A 126 7.80 -0.38 -14.14
CA GLY A 126 9.07 -0.27 -13.40
C GLY A 126 9.28 -1.30 -12.29
N GLY A 127 8.49 -2.37 -12.25
CA GLY A 127 8.66 -3.45 -11.26
C GLY A 127 8.14 -3.14 -9.84
N LYS A 128 7.36 -2.07 -9.63
CA LYS A 128 6.80 -1.71 -8.31
C LYS A 128 6.04 -2.88 -7.66
N SER A 129 5.08 -3.47 -8.36
CA SER A 129 4.29 -4.59 -7.83
C SER A 129 5.14 -5.83 -7.60
N THR A 130 6.13 -6.11 -8.46
CA THR A 130 7.07 -7.23 -8.27
C THR A 130 7.89 -7.03 -6.99
N ASN A 131 8.44 -5.82 -6.79
CA ASN A 131 9.18 -5.49 -5.59
C ASN A 131 8.32 -5.62 -4.32
N THR A 132 7.08 -5.10 -4.34
CA THR A 132 6.17 -5.21 -3.20
C THR A 132 5.80 -6.65 -2.88
N LYS A 133 5.56 -7.49 -3.89
CA LYS A 133 5.29 -8.93 -3.70
C LYS A 133 6.50 -9.67 -3.15
N ASN A 134 7.70 -9.39 -3.67
CA ASN A 134 8.94 -9.97 -3.15
C ASN A 134 9.19 -9.55 -1.70
N PHE A 135 9.05 -8.25 -1.40
CA PHE A 135 9.11 -7.73 -0.03
C PHE A 135 8.14 -8.49 0.88
N ALA A 136 6.85 -8.53 0.52
CA ALA A 136 5.83 -9.18 1.33
C ALA A 136 6.14 -10.67 1.55
N THR A 137 6.56 -11.39 0.50
CA THR A 137 6.89 -12.81 0.55
C THR A 137 8.09 -13.07 1.46
N LEU A 138 9.18 -12.34 1.26
CA LEU A 138 10.42 -12.57 2.02
C LEU A 138 10.26 -12.22 3.50
N MET A 139 9.47 -11.19 3.82
CA MET A 139 9.27 -10.78 5.21
C MET A 139 8.43 -11.79 6.02
N MET A 140 7.65 -12.67 5.37
CA MET A 140 6.89 -13.72 6.07
C MET A 140 7.83 -14.68 6.83
N ASP A 141 9.01 -14.96 6.29
CA ASP A 141 10.02 -15.81 6.96
C ASP A 141 10.56 -15.16 8.26
N PHE A 142 10.40 -13.84 8.39
CA PHE A 142 10.76 -13.06 9.57
C PHE A 142 9.56 -12.82 10.50
N GLY A 143 8.46 -13.56 10.33
CA GLY A 143 7.28 -13.50 11.19
C GLY A 143 6.31 -12.38 10.88
N TYR A 144 6.50 -11.64 9.78
CA TYR A 144 5.53 -10.64 9.35
C TYR A 144 4.26 -11.30 8.81
N LYS A 145 3.12 -10.75 9.22
CA LYS A 145 1.80 -11.11 8.65
C LYS A 145 1.44 -10.11 7.57
N VAL A 146 1.12 -10.61 6.38
CA VAL A 146 0.75 -9.76 5.24
C VAL A 146 -0.77 -9.73 5.11
N PHE A 147 -1.32 -8.52 5.06
CA PHE A 147 -2.73 -8.28 4.79
C PHE A 147 -2.86 -7.31 3.62
N VAL A 148 -3.42 -7.80 2.50
CA VAL A 148 -3.59 -7.01 1.28
C VAL A 148 -4.96 -6.36 1.28
N LEU A 149 -4.99 -5.03 1.43
CA LEU A 149 -6.20 -4.23 1.39
C LEU A 149 -6.45 -3.70 -0.03
N GLY A 150 -7.49 -4.22 -0.69
CA GLY A 150 -7.90 -3.77 -2.01
C GLY A 150 -6.93 -4.21 -3.10
N ASP A 151 -7.30 -5.25 -3.83
CA ASP A 151 -6.56 -5.75 -4.99
C ASP A 151 -7.41 -5.61 -6.26
N PRO A 152 -7.65 -4.40 -6.77
CA PRO A 152 -8.58 -4.17 -7.87
C PRO A 152 -8.13 -4.76 -9.21
N LYS A 153 -6.90 -5.29 -9.28
CA LYS A 153 -6.29 -5.89 -10.48
C LYS A 153 -5.96 -7.37 -10.29
N ASP A 154 -6.39 -7.96 -9.17
CA ASP A 154 -6.11 -9.35 -8.80
C ASP A 154 -4.61 -9.70 -8.90
N GLU A 155 -3.74 -8.74 -8.57
CA GLU A 155 -2.29 -8.89 -8.67
C GLU A 155 -1.74 -9.79 -7.56
N TYR A 156 -2.35 -9.80 -6.38
CA TYR A 156 -1.93 -10.54 -5.20
C TYR A 156 -2.71 -11.84 -5.00
N GLU A 157 -3.84 -12.04 -5.68
CA GLU A 157 -4.61 -13.29 -5.60
C GLU A 157 -3.75 -14.56 -5.84
N PRO A 158 -2.91 -14.65 -6.89
CA PRO A 158 -2.05 -15.81 -7.09
C PRO A 158 -1.07 -16.05 -5.93
N LEU A 159 -0.58 -14.96 -5.31
CA LEU A 159 0.30 -15.03 -4.15
C LEU A 159 -0.45 -15.60 -2.94
N CYS A 160 -1.64 -15.09 -2.64
CA CYS A 160 -2.48 -15.61 -1.57
C CYS A 160 -2.75 -17.11 -1.76
N ARG A 161 -3.13 -17.51 -2.97
CA ARG A 161 -3.39 -18.93 -3.30
C ARG A 161 -2.15 -19.81 -3.13
N ALA A 162 -0.96 -19.31 -3.49
CA ALA A 162 0.30 -20.02 -3.29
C ALA A 162 0.59 -20.28 -1.79
N PHE A 163 0.14 -19.39 -0.91
CA PHE A 163 0.19 -19.56 0.55
C PHE A 163 -1.03 -20.30 1.14
N GLY A 164 -1.88 -20.91 0.32
CA GLY A 164 -3.08 -21.62 0.78
C GLY A 164 -4.18 -20.72 1.33
N VAL A 165 -4.11 -19.41 1.09
CA VAL A 165 -5.10 -18.41 1.53
C VAL A 165 -6.10 -18.17 0.40
N GLN A 166 -7.39 -18.33 0.69
CA GLN A 166 -8.47 -17.96 -0.22
C GLN A 166 -8.76 -16.45 -0.07
N PRO A 167 -8.58 -15.62 -1.11
CA PRO A 167 -8.92 -14.20 -1.05
C PRO A 167 -10.43 -13.97 -0.93
N PHE A 168 -10.82 -12.92 -0.22
CA PHE A 168 -12.20 -12.44 -0.19
C PHE A 168 -12.47 -11.55 -1.41
N ALA A 169 -13.04 -12.12 -2.46
CA ALA A 169 -13.43 -11.38 -3.66
C ALA A 169 -14.78 -10.66 -3.42
N VAL A 170 -14.75 -9.32 -3.41
CA VAL A 170 -15.95 -8.48 -3.21
C VAL A 170 -16.20 -7.66 -4.46
N GLY A 171 -17.39 -7.81 -5.04
CA GLY A 171 -17.79 -7.10 -6.24
C GLY A 171 -19.25 -7.37 -6.64
N PRO A 172 -19.78 -6.64 -7.64
CA PRO A 172 -21.12 -6.87 -8.15
C PRO A 172 -21.31 -8.33 -8.61
N GLY A 173 -22.39 -8.98 -8.17
CA GLY A 173 -22.70 -10.37 -8.51
C GLY A 173 -21.88 -11.44 -7.76
N MET A 174 -20.88 -11.06 -6.97
CA MET A 174 -20.13 -12.01 -6.14
C MET A 174 -20.95 -12.40 -4.88
N SER A 175 -20.57 -13.48 -4.20
CA SER A 175 -21.25 -13.94 -2.98
C SER A 175 -20.71 -13.30 -1.70
N ALA A 176 -19.42 -12.96 -1.66
CA ALA A 176 -18.83 -12.38 -0.45
C ALA A 176 -19.43 -11.00 -0.15
N ARG A 177 -19.72 -10.74 1.13
CA ARG A 177 -20.23 -9.48 1.65
C ARG A 177 -19.38 -9.07 2.84
N ILE A 178 -19.06 -7.79 2.92
CA ILE A 178 -18.40 -7.20 4.09
C ILE A 178 -19.42 -6.28 4.74
N ASN A 179 -19.69 -6.51 6.03
CA ASN A 179 -20.50 -5.58 6.82
C ASN A 179 -19.58 -4.53 7.48
N PRO A 180 -19.59 -3.27 7.03
CA PRO A 180 -18.79 -2.21 7.65
C PRO A 180 -19.30 -1.80 9.04
N LEU A 181 -20.53 -2.18 9.39
CA LEU A 181 -21.14 -1.94 10.69
C LEU A 181 -21.02 -3.14 11.64
N ASP A 182 -20.11 -4.06 11.34
CA ASP A 182 -19.76 -5.13 12.28
C ASP A 182 -18.96 -4.55 13.47
N PHE A 183 -19.12 -5.14 14.66
CA PHE A 183 -18.37 -4.74 15.84
C PHE A 183 -16.90 -5.17 15.76
N GLY A 184 -16.62 -6.25 15.01
CA GLY A 184 -15.34 -6.92 15.01
C GLY A 184 -14.91 -7.31 16.43
N PRO A 185 -13.60 -7.37 16.71
CA PRO A 185 -13.07 -7.77 18.02
C PRO A 185 -13.50 -6.88 19.20
N LEU A 186 -14.06 -5.70 18.94
CA LEU A 186 -14.56 -4.82 19.99
C LEU A 186 -15.88 -5.32 20.60
N GLY A 187 -16.62 -6.17 19.87
CA GLY A 187 -17.83 -6.82 20.35
C GLY A 187 -17.58 -8.05 21.22
N ASP A 188 -16.35 -8.57 21.25
CA ASP A 188 -16.04 -9.82 21.95
C ASP A 188 -16.21 -9.68 23.47
N GLY A 189 -16.99 -10.61 24.06
CA GLY A 189 -17.23 -10.70 25.50
C GLY A 189 -18.08 -9.56 26.07
N TRP A 190 -18.91 -8.91 25.25
CA TRP A 190 -19.69 -7.72 25.63
C TRP A 190 -20.51 -7.89 26.91
N ASP A 191 -21.10 -9.07 27.09
CA ASP A 191 -21.94 -9.47 28.22
C ASP A 191 -21.22 -9.49 29.57
N THR A 192 -19.89 -9.63 29.54
CA THR A 192 -19.04 -9.69 30.73
C THR A 192 -18.36 -8.37 31.07
N LEU A 193 -18.54 -7.33 30.24
CA LEU A 193 -17.87 -6.05 30.43
C LEU A 193 -18.47 -5.27 31.60
N ASP A 194 -17.60 -4.61 32.37
CA ASP A 194 -18.05 -3.58 33.29
C ASP A 194 -18.62 -2.38 32.52
N ARG A 195 -19.36 -1.52 33.21
CA ARG A 195 -20.02 -0.35 32.61
C ARG A 195 -19.02 0.62 31.96
N VAL A 196 -17.84 0.78 32.53
CA VAL A 196 -16.84 1.76 32.09
C VAL A 196 -16.20 1.30 30.79
N GLU A 197 -15.79 0.04 30.71
CA GLU A 197 -15.21 -0.56 29.52
C GLU A 197 -16.25 -0.72 28.41
N ALA A 198 -17.51 -1.08 28.73
CA ALA A 198 -18.61 -1.10 27.77
C ALA A 198 -18.83 0.29 27.13
N GLN A 199 -18.86 1.36 27.94
CA GLN A 199 -18.97 2.74 27.45
C GLN A 199 -17.76 3.14 26.59
N ARG A 200 -16.55 2.75 27.00
CA ARG A 200 -15.31 3.04 26.25
C ARG A 200 -15.32 2.35 24.88
N ARG A 201 -15.64 1.06 24.82
CA ARG A 201 -15.72 0.28 23.57
C ARG A 201 -16.83 0.79 22.66
N ALA A 202 -18.01 1.06 23.22
CA ALA A 202 -19.13 1.67 22.49
C ALA A 202 -18.68 2.99 21.84
N GLY A 203 -18.04 3.88 22.60
CA GLY A 203 -17.52 5.13 22.06
C GLY A 203 -16.52 4.95 20.92
N ILE A 204 -15.69 3.90 20.94
CA ILE A 204 -14.79 3.57 19.81
C ILE A 204 -15.60 3.10 18.60
N ILE A 205 -16.54 2.17 18.79
CA ILE A 205 -17.40 1.60 17.74
C ILE A 205 -18.19 2.70 17.04
N PHE A 206 -18.97 3.50 17.80
CA PHE A 206 -19.81 4.56 17.23
C PHE A 206 -18.99 5.61 16.47
N ARG A 207 -17.81 6.01 16.97
CA ARG A 207 -16.93 6.94 16.26
C ARG A 207 -16.38 6.35 14.95
N ARG A 208 -16.06 5.05 14.92
CA ARG A 208 -15.60 4.37 13.70
C ARG A 208 -16.71 4.31 12.66
N TRP A 209 -17.91 3.88 13.07
CA TRP A 209 -19.07 3.83 12.18
C TRP A 209 -19.44 5.20 11.66
N LEU A 210 -19.43 6.24 12.50
CA LEU A 210 -19.73 7.59 12.06
C LEU A 210 -18.72 8.10 11.03
N THR A 211 -17.42 7.85 11.25
CA THR A 211 -16.36 8.20 10.29
C THR A 211 -16.56 7.48 8.97
N LEU A 212 -16.93 6.19 9.02
CA LEU A 212 -17.19 5.37 7.85
C LEU A 212 -18.42 5.85 7.07
N ILE A 213 -19.56 6.04 7.74
CA ILE A 213 -20.81 6.50 7.11
C ILE A 213 -20.62 7.90 6.52
N ARG A 214 -19.95 8.81 7.25
CA ARG A 214 -19.60 10.14 6.73
C ARG A 214 -18.75 10.04 5.46
N GLY A 215 -17.77 9.14 5.43
CA GLY A 215 -16.93 8.89 4.25
C GLY A 215 -17.75 8.35 3.07
N LEU A 216 -18.63 7.37 3.33
CA LEU A 216 -19.49 6.76 2.30
C LEU A 216 -20.50 7.75 1.72
N VAL A 217 -21.16 8.54 2.57
CA VAL A 217 -22.14 9.56 2.14
C VAL A 217 -21.42 10.71 1.43
N GLY A 218 -20.31 11.21 2.00
CA GLY A 218 -19.54 12.31 1.43
C GLY A 218 -18.82 11.96 0.11
N SER A 219 -18.69 10.67 -0.23
CA SER A 219 -18.22 10.22 -1.54
C SER A 219 -19.34 10.11 -2.59
N GLN A 220 -20.61 10.19 -2.20
CA GLN A 220 -21.73 10.16 -3.14
C GLN A 220 -21.98 11.54 -3.75
N PHE A 221 -22.51 11.53 -4.96
CA PHE A 221 -22.91 12.73 -5.71
C PHE A 221 -24.40 12.67 -6.03
N VAL A 222 -25.04 13.83 -5.94
CA VAL A 222 -26.40 14.07 -6.47
C VAL A 222 -26.26 15.16 -7.52
N GLY A 223 -26.33 14.76 -8.80
CA GLY A 223 -25.91 15.61 -9.91
C GLY A 223 -24.41 15.93 -9.80
N GLU A 224 -24.07 17.23 -9.78
CA GLU A 224 -22.68 17.70 -9.67
C GLU A 224 -22.24 17.97 -8.22
N GLN A 225 -23.17 17.94 -7.26
CA GLN A 225 -22.91 18.29 -5.87
C GLN A 225 -22.65 17.05 -5.02
N ARG A 226 -21.69 17.15 -4.09
CA ARG A 226 -21.48 16.13 -3.07
C ARG A 226 -22.62 16.16 -2.06
N VAL A 227 -23.03 15.00 -1.58
CA VAL A 227 -24.03 14.91 -0.51
C VAL A 227 -23.43 15.52 0.77
N PRO A 228 -24.05 16.57 1.35
CA PRO A 228 -23.58 17.13 2.60
C PRO A 228 -23.79 16.12 3.74
N PHE A 229 -22.85 16.10 4.68
CA PHE A 229 -22.97 15.35 5.92
C PHE A 229 -22.51 16.22 7.09
N GLY A 230 -23.48 16.84 7.76
CA GLY A 230 -23.27 17.81 8.82
C GLY A 230 -23.36 17.22 10.22
N PRO A 231 -23.20 18.07 11.25
CA PRO A 231 -23.34 17.67 12.66
C PRO A 231 -24.73 17.11 13.01
N THR A 232 -25.79 17.62 12.38
CA THR A 232 -27.16 17.12 12.58
C THR A 232 -27.30 15.69 12.05
N ASP A 233 -26.83 15.43 10.83
CA ASP A 233 -26.87 14.09 10.23
C ASP A 233 -26.07 13.09 11.05
N ALA A 234 -24.90 13.52 11.54
CA ALA A 234 -24.06 12.71 12.41
C ALA A 234 -24.80 12.25 13.68
N ARG A 235 -25.54 13.16 14.32
CA ARG A 235 -26.32 12.84 15.53
C ARG A 235 -27.48 11.90 15.24
N VAL A 236 -28.20 12.12 14.14
CA VAL A 236 -29.32 11.25 13.73
C VAL A 236 -28.81 9.84 13.44
N VAL A 237 -27.68 9.72 12.74
CA VAL A 237 -27.04 8.42 12.46
C VAL A 237 -26.58 7.74 13.75
N GLU A 238 -25.97 8.48 14.68
CA GLU A 238 -25.53 7.94 15.97
C GLU A 238 -26.71 7.39 16.78
N ALA A 239 -27.80 8.15 16.90
CA ALA A 239 -29.02 7.72 17.59
C ALA A 239 -29.66 6.49 16.94
N ALA A 240 -29.77 6.49 15.59
CA ALA A 240 -30.30 5.36 14.85
C ALA A 240 -29.46 4.08 15.03
N LEU A 241 -28.12 4.20 15.02
CA LEU A 241 -27.22 3.07 15.28
C LEU A 241 -27.33 2.58 16.73
N ALA A 242 -27.47 3.48 17.70
CA ALA A 242 -27.64 3.10 19.10
C ALA A 242 -28.95 2.32 19.33
N GLN A 243 -30.04 2.75 18.68
CA GLN A 243 -31.32 2.04 18.70
C GLN A 243 -31.23 0.67 18.01
N LEU A 244 -30.65 0.59 16.81
CA LEU A 244 -30.53 -0.66 16.06
C LEU A 244 -29.66 -1.72 16.75
N THR A 245 -28.70 -1.29 17.55
CA THR A 245 -27.81 -2.19 18.28
C THR A 245 -28.36 -2.60 19.64
N GLY A 246 -29.47 -2.01 20.08
CA GLY A 246 -30.03 -2.22 21.43
C GLY A 246 -29.21 -1.57 22.54
N TYR A 247 -28.24 -0.70 22.20
CA TYR A 247 -27.39 -0.04 23.19
C TYR A 247 -28.20 0.89 24.12
N VAL A 248 -29.26 1.51 23.60
CA VAL A 248 -30.14 2.41 24.37
C VAL A 248 -30.97 1.66 25.41
N ASP A 249 -31.33 0.40 25.12
CA ASP A 249 -32.21 -0.39 25.96
C ASP A 249 -31.48 -1.12 27.10
N GLY A 250 -30.16 -0.89 27.24
CA GLY A 250 -29.33 -1.47 28.30
C GLY A 250 -29.13 -2.98 28.18
N HIS A 251 -29.29 -3.54 26.97
CA HIS A 251 -29.10 -4.96 26.73
C HIS A 251 -27.70 -5.43 27.12
N HIS A 252 -27.62 -6.61 27.72
CA HIS A 252 -26.35 -7.30 28.02
C HIS A 252 -25.63 -7.79 26.75
N THR A 253 -26.27 -7.71 25.58
CA THR A 253 -25.70 -8.12 24.29
C THR A 253 -26.06 -7.09 23.22
N LEU A 254 -25.07 -6.66 22.43
CA LEU A 254 -25.31 -5.81 21.27
C LEU A 254 -25.72 -6.65 20.04
N HIS A 255 -26.68 -6.12 19.29
CA HIS A 255 -27.08 -6.72 18.01
C HIS A 255 -26.28 -6.11 16.86
N VAL A 256 -25.68 -6.97 16.02
CA VAL A 256 -24.99 -6.53 14.80
C VAL A 256 -26.02 -5.92 13.84
N THR A 257 -25.75 -4.71 13.37
CA THR A 257 -26.61 -4.01 12.40
C THR A 257 -25.95 -3.92 11.02
N THR A 258 -26.69 -3.44 10.01
CA THR A 258 -26.24 -3.34 8.62
C THR A 258 -26.65 -2.01 7.99
N ILE A 259 -25.98 -1.60 6.92
CA ILE A 259 -26.33 -0.36 6.19
C ILE A 259 -27.79 -0.38 5.72
N PRO A 260 -28.33 -1.48 5.14
CA PRO A 260 -29.76 -1.55 4.80
C PRO A 260 -30.69 -1.34 5.99
N ALA A 261 -30.37 -1.90 7.17
CA ALA A 261 -31.18 -1.70 8.37
C ALA A 261 -31.15 -0.24 8.85
N LEU A 262 -29.97 0.38 8.83
CA LEU A 262 -29.82 1.81 9.10
C LEU A 262 -30.66 2.66 8.13
N TRP A 263 -30.55 2.38 6.83
CA TRP A 263 -31.32 3.08 5.81
C TRP A 263 -32.83 2.93 6.02
N GLN A 264 -33.30 1.71 6.33
CA GLN A 264 -34.72 1.45 6.60
C GLN A 264 -35.24 2.25 7.79
N LEU A 265 -34.48 2.29 8.89
CA LEU A 265 -34.84 3.07 10.08
C LEU A 265 -34.84 4.57 9.80
N LEU A 266 -33.89 5.08 9.01
CA LEU A 266 -33.84 6.49 8.65
C LEU A 266 -34.96 6.90 7.67
N ALA A 267 -35.31 6.01 6.75
CA ALA A 267 -36.41 6.23 5.79
C ALA A 267 -37.79 6.14 6.47
N ASN A 268 -37.90 5.32 7.52
CA ASN A 268 -39.13 5.11 8.28
C ASN A 268 -38.85 5.26 9.79
N PRO A 269 -38.60 6.50 10.26
CA PRO A 269 -38.16 6.74 11.64
C PRO A 269 -39.25 6.42 12.65
N THR A 270 -38.87 5.78 13.75
CA THR A 270 -39.76 5.56 14.89
C THR A 270 -40.04 6.87 15.63
N GLU A 271 -41.18 6.97 16.32
CA GLU A 271 -41.50 8.15 17.14
C GLU A 271 -40.43 8.42 18.22
N GLN A 272 -39.84 7.36 18.77
CA GLN A 272 -38.73 7.44 19.71
C GLN A 272 -37.50 8.12 19.09
N LEU A 273 -37.08 7.69 17.89
CA LEU A 273 -35.94 8.27 17.18
C LEU A 273 -36.17 9.75 16.87
N VAL A 274 -37.38 10.11 16.41
CA VAL A 274 -37.75 11.50 16.13
C VAL A 274 -37.68 12.35 17.40
N THR A 275 -38.19 11.83 18.52
CA THR A 275 -38.18 12.52 19.81
C THR A 275 -36.76 12.73 20.31
N GLU A 276 -35.92 11.70 20.29
CA GLU A 276 -34.52 11.78 20.72
C GLU A 276 -33.73 12.79 19.88
N CYS A 277 -33.91 12.78 18.55
CA CYS A 277 -33.22 13.71 17.66
C CYS A 277 -33.71 15.16 17.83
N ARG A 278 -34.99 15.38 18.14
CA ARG A 278 -35.55 16.73 18.39
C ARG A 278 -35.08 17.33 19.71
N TYR A 279 -35.01 16.54 20.79
CA TYR A 279 -34.76 17.04 22.14
C TYR A 279 -33.34 16.78 22.67
N GLY A 280 -32.57 15.89 22.04
CA GLY A 280 -31.21 15.55 22.49
C GLY A 280 -30.19 16.70 22.39
N GLY A 281 -30.54 17.80 21.72
CA GLY A 281 -29.73 19.03 21.69
C GLY A 281 -29.77 19.84 23.00
N ILE A 282 -30.72 19.58 23.89
CA ILE A 282 -30.98 20.42 25.08
C ILE A 282 -30.32 19.87 26.35
N VAL A 283 -29.90 18.59 26.38
CA VAL A 283 -29.58 17.89 27.65
C VAL A 283 -28.07 17.71 27.93
N LYS A 284 -27.16 17.99 26.97
CA LYS A 284 -25.70 17.81 27.19
C LYS A 284 -25.00 18.97 27.94
N SER A 285 -25.72 19.90 28.58
CA SER A 285 -25.12 21.01 29.36
C SER A 285 -25.12 20.83 30.88
N CYS A 286 -25.59 19.70 31.42
CA CYS A 286 -25.48 19.39 32.84
C CYS A 286 -25.05 17.93 33.03
N GLY A 287 -23.76 17.72 33.31
CA GLY A 287 -23.17 16.42 33.62
C GLY A 287 -21.66 16.52 33.71
#